data_AF-A0A815YAT2-F1
#
_entry.id   AF-A0A815YAT2-F1
#
_cell.length_a   1.000
_cell.length_b   1.000
_cell.length_c   1.000
_cell.angle_alpha   90.00
_cell.angle_beta   90.00
_cell.angle_gamma   90.00
#
_symmetry.space_group_name_H-M   'P 1'
#
loop_
_entity.id
_entity.type
_entity.pdbx_description
1 polymer ?
#
loop_
_entity_poly.entity_id
_entity_poly.type
_entity_poly.pdbx_seq_one_letter_code
_entity_poly.pdbx_strand_id
1 'polypeptide(L)'
;DELARVFVTIFDAKHLLHQLLLNIFAKEVEMADCYQTILRGNGLPTKIMSFCFKLYGSHYLYNLFAPILAKMYIADLRSYEVDPSRIEQHEQLDENRKNLRLLTQDVFQAVIDSSSQFPIQLRILCSCLYQVVQQRFPQHPLQAVSTVIFLRFINPALI
;
A
#
# COMPACT_ATOMS: atom_id res chain seq x y z
N ASP A 1 -3.71 9.99 -16.26
CA ASP A 1 -2.46 9.70 -15.52
C ASP A 1 -1.38 10.74 -15.74
N GLU A 2 -1.25 11.27 -16.96
CA GLU A 2 -0.27 12.33 -17.27
C GLU A 2 -0.39 13.58 -16.38
N LEU A 3 -1.61 14.04 -16.10
CA LEU A 3 -1.83 15.20 -15.23
C LEU A 3 -1.32 14.96 -13.79
N ALA A 4 -1.53 13.76 -13.25
CA ALA A 4 -1.04 13.40 -11.92
C ALA A 4 0.49 13.41 -11.87
N ARG A 5 1.14 12.84 -12.90
CA ARG A 5 2.61 12.90 -13.05
C ARG A 5 3.11 14.34 -13.08
N VAL A 6 2.53 15.18 -13.95
CA VAL A 6 2.96 16.58 -14.10
C VAL A 6 2.80 17.35 -12.80
N PHE A 7 1.66 17.23 -12.11
CA PHE A 7 1.45 17.91 -10.83
C PHE A 7 2.47 17.48 -9.77
N VAL A 8 2.66 16.17 -9.58
CA VAL A 8 3.61 15.70 -8.56
C VAL A 8 5.02 16.15 -8.88
N THR A 9 5.48 16.00 -10.13
CA THR A 9 6.83 16.42 -10.52
C THR A 9 7.07 17.92 -10.35
N ILE A 10 6.13 18.78 -10.76
CA ILE A 10 6.30 20.23 -10.66
C ILE A 10 6.25 20.70 -9.20
N PHE A 11 5.27 20.24 -8.42
CA PHE A 11 5.13 20.67 -7.03
C PHE A 11 6.27 20.14 -6.17
N ASP A 12 6.76 18.93 -6.41
CA ASP A 12 7.92 18.39 -5.70
C ASP A 12 9.19 19.19 -6.04
N ALA A 13 9.43 19.50 -7.32
CA ALA A 13 10.56 20.32 -7.75
C ALA A 13 10.55 21.76 -7.18
N LYS A 14 9.39 22.23 -6.70
CA LYS A 14 9.23 23.52 -6.03
C LYS A 14 9.12 23.42 -4.51
N HIS A 15 9.29 22.23 -3.93
CA HIS A 15 9.11 21.95 -2.50
C HIS A 15 7.69 22.24 -1.97
N LEU A 16 6.68 22.15 -2.85
CA LEU A 16 5.27 22.38 -2.56
C LEU A 16 4.43 21.09 -2.57
N LEU A 17 5.07 19.91 -2.58
CA LEU A 17 4.38 18.62 -2.60
C LEU A 17 3.38 18.47 -1.45
N HIS A 18 3.76 18.88 -0.24
CA HIS A 18 2.87 18.87 0.93
C HIS A 18 1.59 19.69 0.71
N GLN A 19 1.72 20.89 0.12
CA GLN A 19 0.59 21.78 -0.17
C GLN A 19 -0.37 21.12 -1.18
N LEU A 20 0.18 20.51 -2.23
CA LEU A 20 -0.60 19.77 -3.23
C LEU A 20 -1.39 18.64 -2.58
N LEU A 21 -0.72 17.79 -1.79
CA LEU A 21 -1.33 16.62 -1.16
C LEU A 21 -2.41 17.03 -0.16
N LEU A 22 -2.19 18.04 0.67
CA LEU A 22 -3.20 18.55 1.59
C LEU A 22 -4.46 19.02 0.85
N ASN A 23 -4.32 19.86 -0.17
CA ASN A 23 -5.47 20.41 -0.88
C ASN A 23 -6.28 19.31 -1.59
N ILE A 24 -5.59 18.36 -2.20
CA ILE A 24 -6.21 17.28 -2.97
C ILE A 24 -6.90 16.27 -2.06
N PHE A 25 -6.24 15.87 -0.95
CA PHE A 25 -6.86 14.99 0.03
C PHE A 25 -7.99 15.69 0.78
N ALA A 26 -7.85 16.98 1.11
CA ALA A 26 -8.95 17.76 1.71
C ALA A 26 -10.20 17.68 0.87
N LYS A 27 -10.08 17.90 -0.45
CA LYS A 27 -11.25 17.83 -1.34
C LYS A 27 -11.83 16.42 -1.46
N GLU A 28 -10.97 15.41 -1.59
CA GLU A 28 -11.42 14.00 -1.65
C GLU A 28 -12.16 13.59 -0.37
N VAL A 29 -11.58 13.92 0.80
CA VAL A 29 -12.16 13.60 2.09
C VAL A 29 -13.43 14.40 2.33
N GLU A 30 -13.55 15.65 1.88
CA GLU A 30 -14.77 16.50 1.92
C GLU A 30 -15.91 15.95 1.04
N MET A 31 -15.62 15.11 0.05
CA MET A 31 -16.65 14.49 -0.78
C MET A 31 -17.02 13.05 -0.35
N ALA A 32 -16.25 12.43 0.55
CA ALA A 32 -16.46 11.03 0.93
C ALA A 32 -17.60 10.85 1.96
N ASP A 33 -18.51 9.89 1.72
CA ASP A 33 -19.59 9.57 2.67
C ASP A 33 -19.09 8.91 3.96
N CYS A 34 -18.06 8.08 3.86
CA CYS A 34 -17.46 7.37 4.98
C CYS A 34 -15.95 7.18 4.76
N TYR A 35 -15.21 6.90 5.84
CA TYR A 35 -13.75 6.78 5.75
C TYR A 35 -13.31 5.62 4.86
N GLN A 36 -14.14 4.58 4.72
CA GLN A 36 -13.82 3.42 3.88
C GLN A 36 -13.78 3.77 2.40
N THR A 37 -14.54 4.77 1.92
CA THR A 37 -14.61 5.10 0.49
C THR A 37 -13.53 6.09 0.03
N ILE A 38 -12.79 6.69 0.96
CA ILE A 38 -11.72 7.64 0.66
C ILE A 38 -10.71 7.03 -0.30
N LEU A 39 -10.41 7.75 -1.39
CA LEU A 39 -9.43 7.35 -2.39
C LEU A 39 -9.75 5.99 -3.02
N ARG A 40 -11.01 5.53 -3.05
CA ARG A 40 -11.42 4.30 -3.76
C ARG A 40 -11.77 4.52 -5.24
N GLY A 41 -12.08 5.75 -5.64
CA GLY A 41 -12.38 6.10 -7.04
C GLY A 41 -11.15 6.17 -7.94
N ASN A 42 -11.36 6.42 -9.24
CA ASN A 42 -10.31 6.61 -10.25
C ASN A 42 -10.06 8.09 -10.61
N GLY A 43 -10.39 8.98 -9.67
CA GLY A 43 -10.23 10.42 -9.78
C GLY A 43 -8.76 10.88 -9.71
N LEU A 44 -8.56 12.18 -9.88
CA LEU A 44 -7.24 12.81 -9.78
C LEU A 44 -6.55 12.56 -8.42
N PRO A 45 -7.23 12.61 -7.25
CA PRO A 45 -6.61 12.34 -5.95
C PRO A 45 -5.97 10.94 -5.89
N THR A 46 -6.72 9.91 -6.30
CA THR A 46 -6.21 8.54 -6.36
C THR A 46 -5.04 8.41 -7.32
N LYS A 47 -5.11 9.04 -8.51
CA LYS A 47 -4.03 8.98 -9.51
C LYS A 47 -2.75 9.65 -9.02
N ILE A 48 -2.84 10.79 -8.33
CA ILE A 48 -1.71 11.48 -7.72
C ILE A 48 -1.06 10.62 -6.64
N MET A 49 -1.87 10.05 -5.76
CA MET A 49 -1.37 9.16 -4.72
C MET A 49 -0.68 7.91 -5.31
N SER A 50 -1.32 7.22 -6.26
CA SER A 50 -0.71 6.06 -6.93
C SER A 50 0.60 6.42 -7.61
N PHE A 51 0.69 7.62 -8.21
CA PHE A 51 1.92 8.11 -8.79
C PHE A 51 3.00 8.38 -7.74
N CYS A 52 2.66 9.01 -6.60
CA CYS A 52 3.59 9.18 -5.48
C CYS A 52 4.11 7.84 -4.94
N PHE A 53 3.23 6.85 -4.75
CA PHE A 53 3.62 5.50 -4.32
C PHE A 53 4.60 4.86 -5.29
N LYS A 54 4.33 4.94 -6.59
CA LYS A 54 5.25 4.44 -7.61
C LYS A 54 6.57 5.19 -7.61
N LEU A 55 6.54 6.51 -7.60
CA LEU A 55 7.74 7.35 -7.72
C LEU A 55 8.68 7.19 -6.52
N TYR A 56 8.15 7.25 -5.31
CA TYR A 56 8.98 7.25 -4.09
C TYR A 56 9.12 5.88 -3.43
N GLY A 57 8.20 4.96 -3.74
CA GLY A 57 8.08 3.69 -3.03
C GLY A 57 8.63 2.47 -3.75
N SER A 58 8.87 2.54 -5.07
CA SER A 58 9.28 1.36 -5.85
C SER A 58 10.57 0.73 -5.34
N HIS A 59 11.59 1.54 -5.03
CA HIS A 59 12.85 1.02 -4.50
C HIS A 59 12.70 0.42 -3.09
N TYR A 60 11.89 1.06 -2.24
CA TYR A 60 11.58 0.56 -0.91
C TYR A 60 10.87 -0.80 -0.97
N LEU A 61 9.84 -0.94 -1.80
CA LEU A 61 9.12 -2.21 -1.96
C LEU A 61 10.00 -3.31 -2.54
N TYR A 62 10.86 -2.98 -3.51
CA TYR A 62 11.81 -3.93 -4.07
C TYR A 62 12.74 -4.47 -2.98
N ASN A 63 13.38 -3.60 -2.20
CA ASN A 63 14.28 -4.02 -1.12
C ASN A 63 13.55 -4.83 -0.04
N LEU A 64 12.27 -4.52 0.20
CA LEU A 64 11.45 -5.20 1.17
C LEU A 64 11.07 -6.62 0.74
N PHE A 65 10.59 -6.79 -0.50
CA PHE A 65 9.99 -8.04 -0.95
C PHE A 65 10.91 -8.93 -1.77
N ALA A 66 11.94 -8.40 -2.43
CA ALA A 66 12.85 -9.22 -3.22
C ALA A 66 13.48 -10.39 -2.44
N PRO A 67 13.92 -10.22 -1.16
CA PRO A 67 14.45 -11.35 -0.38
C PRO A 67 13.41 -12.42 -0.06
N ILE A 68 12.15 -12.02 0.15
CA ILE A 68 11.05 -12.96 0.44
C ILE A 68 10.69 -13.75 -0.82
N LEU A 69 10.54 -13.05 -1.96
CA LEU A 69 10.25 -13.65 -3.25
C LEU A 69 11.38 -14.60 -3.70
N ALA A 70 12.64 -14.24 -3.45
CA ALA A 70 13.77 -15.12 -3.74
C ALA A 70 13.73 -16.42 -2.91
N LYS A 71 13.37 -16.34 -1.62
CA LYS A 71 13.17 -17.53 -0.77
C LYS A 71 12.03 -18.41 -1.27
N MET A 72 10.93 -17.80 -1.72
CA MET A 72 9.79 -18.53 -2.29
C MET A 72 10.19 -19.28 -3.56
N TYR A 73 10.92 -18.61 -4.47
CA TYR A 73 11.38 -19.19 -5.72
C TYR A 73 12.31 -20.38 -5.52
N ILE A 74 13.19 -20.32 -4.50
CA ILE A 74 14.07 -21.46 -4.15
C ILE A 74 13.28 -22.62 -3.52
N ALA A 75 12.19 -22.32 -2.81
CA ALA A 75 11.34 -23.29 -2.15
C ALA A 75 10.27 -23.92 -3.07
N ASP A 76 10.59 -24.08 -4.37
CA ASP A 76 9.72 -24.44 -5.52
C ASP A 76 8.77 -25.64 -5.29
N LEU A 77 9.03 -26.46 -4.27
CA LEU A 77 8.21 -27.61 -3.88
C LEU A 77 7.07 -27.30 -2.89
N ARG A 78 6.93 -26.05 -2.41
CA ARG A 78 5.89 -25.69 -1.44
C ARG A 78 4.61 -25.24 -2.15
N SER A 79 3.51 -25.90 -1.83
CA SER A 79 2.16 -25.44 -2.19
C SER A 79 1.56 -24.51 -1.13
N TYR A 80 0.74 -23.58 -1.61
CA TYR A 80 0.00 -22.59 -0.82
C TYR A 80 -1.51 -22.64 -1.13
N GLU A 81 -1.98 -23.63 -1.89
CA GLU A 81 -3.39 -23.77 -2.26
C GLU A 81 -4.21 -24.19 -1.03
N VAL A 82 -5.25 -23.41 -0.72
CA VAL A 82 -6.09 -23.59 0.47
C VAL A 82 -7.56 -23.85 0.13
N ASP A 83 -7.91 -23.79 -1.16
CA ASP A 83 -9.22 -24.20 -1.67
C ASP A 83 -9.27 -25.73 -1.80
N PRO A 84 -10.08 -26.43 -0.97
CA PRO A 84 -10.16 -27.89 -1.00
C PRO A 84 -10.57 -28.47 -2.36
N SER A 85 -11.22 -27.68 -3.23
CA SER A 85 -11.63 -28.10 -4.56
C SER A 85 -10.50 -28.06 -5.61
N ARG A 86 -9.38 -27.40 -5.28
CA ARG A 86 -8.24 -27.18 -6.18
C ARG A 86 -6.95 -27.89 -5.74
N ILE A 87 -6.99 -28.57 -4.60
CA ILE A 87 -5.87 -29.31 -4.04
C ILE A 87 -5.63 -30.61 -4.81
N GLU A 88 -4.37 -30.88 -5.13
CA GLU A 88 -3.99 -32.12 -5.79
C GLU A 88 -3.98 -33.32 -4.83
N GLN A 89 -4.15 -34.54 -5.35
CA GLN A 89 -4.25 -35.76 -4.52
C GLN A 89 -3.03 -36.02 -3.62
N HIS A 90 -1.87 -35.45 -3.97
CA HIS A 90 -0.61 -35.64 -3.26
C HIS A 90 -0.32 -34.53 -2.22
N GLU A 91 -1.13 -33.46 -2.20
CA GLU A 91 -0.95 -32.31 -1.33
C GLU A 91 -1.73 -32.47 -0.01
N GLN A 92 -1.23 -31.84 1.06
CA GLN A 92 -1.90 -31.81 2.35
C GLN A 92 -2.43 -30.41 2.65
N LEU A 93 -3.77 -30.26 2.71
CA LEU A 93 -4.44 -28.98 2.97
C LEU A 93 -3.92 -28.27 4.23
N ASP A 94 -3.67 -29.01 5.31
CA ASP A 94 -3.18 -28.42 6.55
C ASP A 94 -1.72 -27.94 6.45
N GLU A 95 -0.90 -28.62 5.64
CA GLU A 95 0.47 -28.16 5.34
C GLU A 95 0.42 -26.89 4.48
N ASN A 96 -0.41 -26.85 3.43
CA ASN A 96 -0.57 -25.66 2.58
C ASN A 96 -1.05 -24.45 3.38
N ARG A 97 -2.03 -24.64 4.28
CA ARG A 97 -2.49 -23.59 5.21
C ARG A 97 -1.37 -23.07 6.11
N LYS A 98 -0.53 -23.98 6.62
CA LYS A 98 0.62 -23.61 7.45
C LYS A 98 1.65 -22.83 6.63
N ASN A 99 1.95 -23.28 5.41
CA ASN A 99 2.87 -22.60 4.49
C ASN A 99 2.38 -21.17 4.20
N LEU A 100 1.09 -21.00 3.85
CA LEU A 100 0.50 -19.70 3.58
C LEU A 100 0.53 -18.77 4.81
N ARG A 101 0.24 -19.30 5.99
CA ARG A 101 0.29 -18.52 7.24
C ARG A 101 1.70 -18.06 7.56
N LEU A 102 2.70 -18.92 7.42
CA LEU A 102 4.11 -18.58 7.65
C LEU A 102 4.58 -17.52 6.67
N LEU A 103 4.28 -17.68 5.37
CA LEU A 103 4.62 -16.68 4.37
C LEU A 103 3.96 -15.33 4.65
N THR A 104 2.67 -15.34 4.98
CA THR A 104 1.93 -14.11 5.30
C THR A 104 2.52 -13.43 6.54
N GLN A 105 2.93 -14.19 7.55
CA GLN A 105 3.60 -13.67 8.74
C GLN A 105 4.95 -13.06 8.40
N ASP A 106 5.77 -13.70 7.56
CA ASP A 106 7.06 -13.18 7.13
C ASP A 106 6.90 -11.85 6.37
N VAL A 107 5.94 -11.78 5.45
CA VAL A 107 5.61 -10.56 4.70
C VAL A 107 5.14 -9.45 5.64
N PHE A 108 4.21 -9.76 6.54
CA PHE A 108 3.66 -8.79 7.49
C PHE A 108 4.75 -8.25 8.43
N GLN A 109 5.57 -9.14 8.98
CA GLN A 109 6.65 -8.76 9.88
C GLN A 109 7.69 -7.88 9.17
N ALA A 110 8.07 -8.22 7.93
CA ALA A 110 8.97 -7.40 7.13
C ALA A 110 8.42 -5.97 6.94
N VAL A 111 7.12 -5.83 6.64
CA VAL A 111 6.48 -4.50 6.52
C VAL A 111 6.60 -3.71 7.83
N ILE A 112 6.29 -4.32 8.98
CA ILE A 112 6.35 -3.65 10.29
C ILE A 112 7.79 -3.23 10.63
N ASP A 113 8.76 -4.13 10.45
CA ASP A 113 10.16 -3.88 10.80
C ASP A 113 10.84 -2.86 9.88
N SER A 114 10.31 -2.67 8.67
CA SER A 114 10.80 -1.70 7.70
C SER A 114 10.40 -0.24 7.99
N SER A 115 9.72 0.02 9.11
CA SER A 115 9.20 1.34 9.47
C SER A 115 10.27 2.45 9.47
N SER A 116 11.54 2.14 9.78
CA SER A 116 12.66 3.10 9.72
C SER A 116 13.11 3.42 8.29
N GLN A 117 12.93 2.49 7.36
CA GLN A 117 13.32 2.59 5.95
C GLN A 117 12.22 3.23 5.08
N PHE A 118 11.03 3.45 5.64
CA PHE A 118 9.91 4.02 4.90
C PHE A 118 10.22 5.42 4.33
N PRO A 119 10.07 5.66 3.01
CA PRO A 119 10.49 6.89 2.35
C PRO A 119 9.85 8.15 2.93
N ILE A 120 10.63 9.22 3.11
CA ILE A 120 10.17 10.48 3.73
C ILE A 120 9.00 11.12 2.97
N GLN A 121 9.00 11.08 1.64
CA GLN A 121 7.91 11.62 0.81
C GLN A 121 6.60 10.85 1.05
N LEU A 122 6.69 9.54 1.26
CA LEU A 122 5.52 8.72 1.60
C LEU A 122 5.05 8.96 3.04
N ARG A 123 5.97 9.25 3.99
CA ARG A 123 5.59 9.71 5.34
C ARG A 123 4.80 11.01 5.28
N ILE A 124 5.24 11.97 4.45
CA ILE A 124 4.52 13.22 4.22
C ILE A 124 3.12 12.94 3.67
N LEU A 125 3.01 12.08 2.64
CA LEU A 125 1.72 11.67 2.09
C LEU A 125 0.78 11.08 3.14
N CYS A 126 1.28 10.14 3.94
CA CYS A 126 0.51 9.52 5.02
C CYS A 126 0.11 10.53 6.10
N SER A 127 0.99 11.47 6.44
CA SER A 127 0.70 12.55 7.39
C SER A 127 -0.38 13.50 6.86
N CYS A 128 -0.30 13.92 5.59
CA CYS A 128 -1.32 14.75 4.96
C CYS A 128 -2.68 14.05 4.98
N LEU A 129 -2.72 12.78 4.59
CA LEU A 129 -3.95 12.01 4.60
C LEU A 129 -4.49 11.85 6.03
N TYR A 130 -3.63 11.50 6.99
CA TYR A 130 -4.00 11.38 8.40
C TYR A 130 -4.64 12.67 8.92
N GLN A 131 -3.99 13.82 8.71
CA GLN A 131 -4.46 15.12 9.19
C GLN A 131 -5.85 15.46 8.63
N VAL A 132 -6.03 15.30 7.33
CA VAL A 132 -7.31 15.59 6.67
C VAL A 132 -8.41 14.64 7.15
N VAL A 133 -8.11 13.33 7.25
CA VAL A 133 -9.09 12.37 7.74
C VAL A 133 -9.43 12.62 9.20
N GLN A 134 -8.46 13.00 10.03
CA GLN A 134 -8.71 13.31 11.44
C GLN A 134 -9.70 14.47 11.60
N GLN A 135 -9.69 15.45 10.68
CA GLN A 135 -10.62 16.59 10.73
C GLN A 135 -12.07 16.17 10.44
N ARG A 136 -12.31 15.23 9.53
CA ARG A 136 -13.67 14.80 9.15
C ARG A 136 -14.16 13.54 9.88
N PHE A 137 -13.27 12.56 10.03
CA PHE A 137 -13.53 11.24 10.61
C PHE A 137 -12.56 10.98 11.78
N PRO A 138 -12.70 11.70 12.90
CA PRO A 138 -11.71 11.72 13.99
C PRO A 138 -11.47 10.35 14.66
N GLN A 139 -12.43 9.43 14.56
CA GLN A 139 -12.32 8.08 15.11
C GLN A 139 -11.52 7.10 14.23
N HIS A 140 -11.29 7.44 12.95
CA HIS A 140 -10.75 6.52 11.96
C HIS A 140 -9.56 7.00 11.10
N PRO A 141 -8.70 7.94 11.54
CA PRO A 141 -7.63 8.44 10.68
C PRO A 141 -6.56 7.37 10.37
N LEU A 142 -6.19 6.55 11.36
CA LEU A 142 -5.23 5.47 11.17
C LEU A 142 -5.78 4.37 10.26
N GLN A 143 -7.06 4.01 10.41
CA GLN A 143 -7.72 2.99 9.59
C GLN A 143 -7.81 3.42 8.13
N ALA A 144 -8.07 4.69 7.85
CA ALA A 144 -8.08 5.21 6.48
C ALA A 144 -6.68 5.14 5.85
N VAL A 145 -5.64 5.60 6.57
CA VAL A 145 -4.25 5.56 6.08
C VAL A 145 -3.79 4.12 5.86
N SER A 146 -4.04 3.21 6.81
CA SER A 146 -3.64 1.81 6.66
C SER A 146 -4.35 1.14 5.49
N THR A 147 -5.66 1.37 5.33
CA THR A 147 -6.42 0.84 4.19
C THR A 147 -5.81 1.28 2.87
N VAL A 148 -5.46 2.56 2.75
CA VAL A 148 -4.85 3.11 1.53
C VAL A 148 -3.47 2.52 1.26
N ILE A 149 -2.60 2.45 2.27
CA ILE A 149 -1.25 1.89 2.14
C ILE A 149 -1.33 0.42 1.70
N PHE A 150 -2.13 -0.41 2.37
CA PHE A 150 -2.20 -1.82 2.01
C PHE A 150 -2.88 -2.03 0.66
N LEU A 151 -4.02 -1.38 0.41
CA LEU A 151 -4.80 -1.60 -0.80
C LEU A 151 -4.13 -1.08 -2.07
N ARG A 152 -3.37 0.03 -1.99
CA ARG A 152 -2.88 0.74 -3.17
C ARG A 152 -1.37 0.84 -3.30
N PHE A 153 -0.64 0.34 -2.32
CA PHE A 153 0.83 0.35 -2.35
C PHE A 153 1.42 -1.03 -2.09
N ILE A 154 1.13 -1.61 -0.93
CA ILE A 154 1.76 -2.88 -0.50
C ILE A 154 1.19 -4.08 -1.27
N ASN A 155 -0.13 -4.32 -1.21
CA ASN A 155 -0.73 -5.51 -1.82
C ASN A 155 -0.59 -5.53 -3.35
N PRO A 156 -0.76 -4.41 -4.08
CA PRO A 156 -0.53 -4.40 -5.53
C PRO A 156 0.90 -4.73 -5.95
N ALA A 157 1.88 -4.68 -5.06
CA ALA A 157 3.26 -5.07 -5.35
C ALA A 157 3.55 -6.55 -5.01
N LEU A 158 2.65 -7.21 -4.29
CA LEU A 158 2.75 -8.63 -3.94
C LEU A 158 2.01 -9.55 -4.94
N ILE A 159 0.98 -9.02 -5.61
CA ILE A 159 0.17 -9.71 -6.63
C ILE A 159 0.80 -9.49 -8.01
#